data_AF-A0AA95KIH5-F1
#
_entry.id   AF-A0AA95KIH5-F1
#
_cell.length_a   1.000
_cell.length_b   1.000
_cell.length_c   1.000
_cell.angle_alpha   90.00
_cell.angle_beta   90.00
_cell.angle_gamma   90.00
#
_symmetry.space_group_name_H-M   'P 1'
#
loop_
_entity.id
_entity.type
_entity.pdbx_description
1 polymer ?
#
loop_
_entity_poly.entity_id
_entity_poly.type
_entity_poly.pdbx_seq_one_letter_code
_entity_poly.pdbx_strand_id
1 'polypeptide(L)'
;MKQRLNQIVSSILLGGMLCSAPLLANAETVNAKAVMEQYVNLASANFSDTLAAAKVLQEKVDAFIANPTADTQQAAKDAWLAARKPYSQTEAFRFGNPNVDEWEGQVNAWPLDEGLIDYVKTDTYDHEEGNKFATANIIAGTDKIDAELLKASQEKGGSEANVATGYHAIEFLLWGQDFNATPKDSGTRGSLSLGQSLE
;
A
#
# COMPACT_ATOMS: atom_id res chain seq x y z
N MET A 1 36.60 -10.15 77.37
CA MET A 1 37.26 -10.97 76.32
C MET A 1 36.88 -10.36 74.97
N LYS A 2 37.88 -9.88 74.20
CA LYS A 2 37.81 -9.24 72.86
C LYS A 2 37.08 -7.87 72.79
N GLN A 3 37.81 -6.75 73.04
CA GLN A 3 38.52 -5.86 72.08
C GLN A 3 37.58 -4.92 71.29
N ARG A 4 37.50 -3.63 71.67
CA ARG A 4 38.15 -2.42 71.07
C ARG A 4 37.59 -2.08 69.67
N LEU A 5 37.18 -0.85 69.32
CA LEU A 5 38.02 0.34 69.21
C LEU A 5 37.16 1.58 68.84
N ASN A 6 37.44 2.74 69.44
CA ASN A 6 37.01 4.07 68.95
C ASN A 6 37.63 4.37 67.58
N GLN A 7 36.96 5.14 66.72
CA GLN A 7 37.50 6.41 66.18
C GLN A 7 36.54 7.11 65.20
N ILE A 8 36.30 8.39 65.46
CA ILE A 8 35.79 9.40 64.53
C ILE A 8 36.97 9.86 63.67
N VAL A 9 36.82 9.84 62.33
CA VAL A 9 37.61 10.67 61.41
C VAL A 9 36.69 11.16 60.30
N SER A 10 36.44 12.47 60.29
CA SER A 10 35.95 13.21 59.12
C SER A 10 37.07 13.31 58.09
N SER A 11 36.77 13.00 56.82
CA SER A 11 37.62 13.37 55.68
C SER A 11 36.75 13.83 54.52
N ILE A 12 36.83 15.13 54.24
CA ILE A 12 36.37 15.81 53.02
C ILE A 12 37.38 15.52 51.91
N LEU A 13 36.90 15.13 50.72
CA LEU A 13 37.61 15.12 49.43
C LEU A 13 36.56 15.47 48.37
N LEU A 14 36.33 16.75 48.08
CA LEU A 14 37.01 17.58 47.07
C LEU A 14 36.96 17.01 45.64
N GLY A 15 36.07 17.58 44.84
CA GLY A 15 36.39 18.06 43.49
C GLY A 15 36.56 17.03 42.38
N GLY A 16 35.48 16.75 41.66
CA GLY A 16 35.51 16.11 40.34
C GLY A 16 34.31 16.56 39.52
N MET A 17 34.22 17.86 39.23
CA MET A 17 33.29 18.38 38.23
C MET A 17 33.76 17.89 36.86
N LEU A 18 33.23 16.74 36.42
CA LEU A 18 33.26 16.39 35.00
C LEU A 18 32.40 17.42 34.27
N CYS A 19 33.06 18.49 33.80
CA CYS A 19 32.57 19.25 32.67
C CYS A 19 32.53 18.30 31.48
N SER A 20 31.40 17.61 31.31
CA SER A 20 30.99 17.11 30.01
C SER A 20 30.86 18.33 29.11
N ALA A 21 31.93 18.69 28.40
CA ALA A 21 31.81 19.62 27.30
C ALA A 21 30.72 19.05 26.38
N PRO A 22 29.66 19.80 26.05
CA PRO A 22 28.76 19.37 25.00
C PRO A 22 29.64 19.21 23.76
N LEU A 23 29.74 17.98 23.26
CA LEU A 23 30.12 17.76 21.88
C LEU A 23 29.08 18.54 21.07
N LEU A 24 29.45 19.77 20.69
CA LEU A 24 28.77 20.47 19.62
C LEU A 24 29.00 19.60 18.40
N ALA A 25 28.07 18.67 18.17
CA ALA A 25 27.92 18.05 16.88
C ALA A 25 27.74 19.22 15.91
N ASN A 26 28.78 19.52 15.15
CA ASN A 26 28.63 20.35 13.97
C ASN A 26 27.62 19.60 13.12
N ALA A 27 26.36 20.08 13.10
CA ALA A 27 25.42 19.62 12.11
C ALA A 27 26.11 19.82 10.77
N GLU A 28 26.42 18.72 10.06
CA GLU A 28 26.90 18.83 8.69
C GLU A 28 25.93 19.74 7.96
N THR A 29 26.45 20.79 7.32
CA THR A 29 25.63 21.66 6.50
C THR A 29 25.03 20.80 5.40
N VAL A 30 23.75 20.46 5.54
CA VAL A 30 22.99 19.69 4.55
C VAL A 30 23.05 20.45 3.25
N ASN A 31 23.77 19.90 2.28
CA ASN A 31 23.90 20.48 0.94
C ASN A 31 22.93 19.77 -0.03
N ALA A 32 22.64 20.42 -1.16
CA ALA A 32 21.68 19.93 -2.13
C ALA A 32 22.00 18.51 -2.63
N LYS A 33 23.29 18.16 -2.79
CA LYS A 33 23.70 16.81 -3.23
C LYS A 33 23.33 15.75 -2.19
N ALA A 34 23.60 16.00 -0.90
CA ALA A 34 23.23 15.09 0.19
C ALA A 34 21.70 14.90 0.29
N VAL A 35 20.92 15.96 0.06
CA VAL A 35 19.44 15.85 0.01
C VAL A 35 18.98 14.97 -1.15
N MET A 36 19.55 15.17 -2.34
CA MET A 36 19.20 14.38 -3.53
C MET A 36 19.60 12.90 -3.37
N GLU A 37 20.76 12.62 -2.79
CA GLU A 37 21.19 11.25 -2.49
C GLU A 37 20.23 10.57 -1.51
N GLN A 38 19.84 11.27 -0.45
CA GLN A 38 18.88 10.73 0.52
C GLN A 38 17.49 10.53 -0.11
N TYR A 39 17.04 11.44 -0.97
CA TYR A 39 15.79 11.29 -1.72
C TYR A 39 15.80 10.02 -2.58
N VAL A 40 16.87 9.79 -3.34
CA VAL A 40 17.01 8.59 -4.19
C VAL A 40 17.06 7.32 -3.33
N ASN A 41 17.77 7.35 -2.19
CA ASN A 41 17.83 6.21 -1.28
C ASN A 41 16.45 5.86 -0.71
N LEU A 42 15.67 6.87 -0.30
CA LEU A 42 14.30 6.68 0.19
C LEU A 42 13.37 6.17 -0.90
N ALA A 43 13.42 6.74 -2.10
CA ALA A 43 12.62 6.27 -3.23
C ALA A 43 12.94 4.80 -3.54
N SER A 44 14.23 4.46 -3.64
CA SER A 44 14.67 3.09 -3.93
C SER A 44 14.23 2.10 -2.85
N ALA A 45 14.30 2.48 -1.57
CA ALA A 45 13.82 1.63 -0.48
C ALA A 45 12.30 1.40 -0.57
N ASN A 46 11.50 2.46 -0.75
CA ASN A 46 10.04 2.37 -0.86
C ASN A 46 9.59 1.52 -2.05
N PHE A 47 10.20 1.70 -3.23
CA PHE A 47 9.89 0.86 -4.40
C PHE A 47 10.32 -0.60 -4.20
N SER A 48 11.42 -0.85 -3.47
CA SER A 48 11.88 -2.21 -3.17
C SER A 48 10.91 -2.92 -2.21
N ASP A 49 10.47 -2.23 -1.16
CA ASP A 49 9.48 -2.76 -0.21
C ASP A 49 8.13 -3.00 -0.89
N THR A 50 7.72 -2.10 -1.77
CA THR A 50 6.52 -2.24 -2.60
C THR A 50 6.58 -3.48 -3.49
N LEU A 51 7.71 -3.70 -4.19
CA LEU A 51 7.90 -4.87 -5.03
C LEU A 51 7.89 -6.16 -4.20
N ALA A 52 8.53 -6.16 -3.03
CA ALA A 52 8.53 -7.31 -2.13
C ALA A 52 7.10 -7.67 -1.68
N ALA A 53 6.31 -6.67 -1.29
CA ALA A 53 4.93 -6.89 -0.87
C ALA A 53 4.02 -7.32 -2.04
N ALA A 54 4.21 -6.77 -3.24
CA ALA A 54 3.48 -7.16 -4.44
C ALA A 54 3.73 -8.64 -4.83
N LYS A 55 4.96 -9.14 -4.65
CA LYS A 55 5.27 -10.57 -4.85
C LYS A 55 4.54 -11.46 -3.84
N VAL A 56 4.47 -11.04 -2.58
CA VAL A 56 3.70 -11.77 -1.56
C VAL A 56 2.20 -11.78 -1.93
N LEU A 57 1.67 -10.66 -2.41
CA LEU A 57 0.29 -10.60 -2.91
C LEU A 57 0.07 -11.61 -4.06
N GLN A 58 0.97 -11.63 -5.05
CA GLN A 58 0.91 -12.60 -6.14
C GLN A 58 0.86 -14.05 -5.62
N GLU A 59 1.76 -14.42 -4.71
CA GLU A 59 1.78 -15.76 -4.12
C GLU A 59 0.47 -16.13 -3.40
N LYS A 60 -0.16 -15.18 -2.69
CA LYS A 60 -1.43 -15.43 -2.00
C LYS A 60 -2.61 -15.52 -2.96
N VAL A 61 -2.62 -14.72 -4.03
CA VAL A 61 -3.61 -14.81 -5.10
C VAL A 61 -3.48 -16.17 -5.82
N ASP A 62 -2.26 -16.60 -6.16
CA ASP A 62 -2.02 -17.90 -6.78
C ASP A 62 -2.50 -19.06 -5.90
N ALA A 63 -2.26 -18.96 -4.58
CA ALA A 63 -2.75 -19.95 -3.62
C ALA A 63 -4.28 -19.96 -3.52
N PHE A 64 -4.94 -18.80 -3.59
CA PHE A 64 -6.40 -18.70 -3.63
C PHE A 64 -6.98 -19.30 -4.91
N ILE A 65 -6.39 -19.01 -6.07
CA ILE A 65 -6.79 -19.60 -7.36
C ILE A 65 -6.66 -21.12 -7.33
N ALA A 66 -5.56 -21.65 -6.78
CA ALA A 66 -5.31 -23.08 -6.70
C ALA A 66 -6.24 -23.82 -5.72
N ASN A 67 -6.66 -23.17 -4.64
CA ASN A 67 -7.53 -23.74 -3.62
C ASN A 67 -8.52 -22.68 -3.09
N PRO A 68 -9.66 -22.46 -3.77
CA PRO A 68 -10.58 -21.38 -3.43
C PRO A 68 -11.40 -21.72 -2.18
N THR A 69 -10.96 -21.19 -1.03
CA THR A 69 -11.58 -21.36 0.28
C THR A 69 -11.67 -20.02 0.99
N ALA A 70 -12.47 -19.93 2.06
CA ALA A 70 -12.54 -18.71 2.87
C ALA A 70 -11.17 -18.30 3.41
N ASP A 71 -10.37 -19.26 3.88
CA ASP A 71 -9.05 -19.00 4.46
C ASP A 71 -8.05 -18.46 3.41
N THR A 72 -8.04 -19.05 2.21
CA THR A 72 -7.15 -18.61 1.13
C THR A 72 -7.60 -17.28 0.52
N GLN A 73 -8.91 -17.02 0.46
CA GLN A 73 -9.44 -15.71 0.08
C GLN A 73 -9.03 -14.64 1.10
N GLN A 74 -9.17 -14.94 2.40
CA GLN A 74 -8.76 -14.00 3.45
C GLN A 74 -7.26 -13.73 3.40
N ALA A 75 -6.43 -14.75 3.16
CA ALA A 75 -4.99 -14.57 3.00
C ALA A 75 -4.63 -13.65 1.80
N ALA A 76 -5.36 -13.74 0.68
CA ALA A 76 -5.18 -12.84 -0.45
C ALA A 76 -5.60 -11.40 -0.12
N LYS A 77 -6.72 -11.22 0.59
CA LYS A 77 -7.19 -9.91 1.08
C LYS A 77 -6.16 -9.25 2.02
N ASP A 78 -5.64 -10.01 2.98
CA ASP A 78 -4.64 -9.51 3.93
C ASP A 78 -3.35 -9.12 3.21
N ALA A 79 -2.92 -9.90 2.22
CA ALA A 79 -1.75 -9.58 1.42
C ALA A 79 -1.96 -8.34 0.53
N TRP A 80 -3.18 -8.12 0.02
CA TRP A 80 -3.51 -6.92 -0.74
C TRP A 80 -3.39 -5.67 0.13
N LEU A 81 -3.97 -5.71 1.34
CA LEU A 81 -3.85 -4.63 2.33
C LEU A 81 -2.38 -4.39 2.72
N ALA A 82 -1.59 -5.45 2.89
CA ALA A 82 -0.17 -5.35 3.19
C ALA A 82 0.63 -4.73 2.03
N ALA A 83 0.29 -5.06 0.78
CA ALA A 83 0.95 -4.52 -0.42
C ALA A 83 0.61 -3.05 -0.69
N ARG A 84 -0.60 -2.61 -0.35
CA ARG A 84 -1.00 -1.19 -0.47
C ARG A 84 -0.16 -0.26 0.40
N LYS A 85 0.17 -0.67 1.63
CA LYS A 85 0.89 0.19 2.59
C LYS A 85 2.22 0.75 2.07
N PRO A 86 3.18 -0.07 1.59
CA PRO A 86 4.41 0.45 1.03
C PRO A 86 4.18 1.16 -0.32
N TYR A 87 3.24 0.68 -1.15
CA TYR A 87 2.93 1.35 -2.42
C TYR A 87 2.50 2.80 -2.22
N SER A 88 1.59 3.08 -1.27
CA SER A 88 1.12 4.45 -1.02
C SER A 88 2.24 5.41 -0.62
N GLN A 89 3.33 4.91 -0.02
CA GLN A 89 4.51 5.73 0.28
C GLN A 89 5.30 6.08 -0.99
N THR A 90 5.19 5.27 -2.05
CA THR A 90 5.86 5.54 -3.33
C THR A 90 5.26 6.73 -4.09
N GLU A 91 4.00 7.10 -3.81
CA GLU A 91 3.30 8.19 -4.49
C GLU A 91 4.01 9.54 -4.31
N ALA A 92 4.70 9.74 -3.18
CA ALA A 92 5.53 10.91 -2.93
C ALA A 92 6.72 11.05 -3.91
N PHE A 93 7.12 9.96 -4.58
CA PHE A 93 8.25 9.90 -5.50
C PHE A 93 7.84 9.79 -6.97
N ARG A 94 6.53 9.81 -7.27
CA ARG A 94 6.00 9.73 -8.64
C ARG A 94 6.36 10.97 -9.46
N PHE A 95 6.14 12.16 -8.88
CA PHE A 95 6.24 13.41 -9.63
C PHE A 95 7.68 13.69 -10.09
N GLY A 96 7.84 14.00 -11.37
CA GLY A 96 9.15 14.24 -11.97
C GLY A 96 9.94 12.97 -12.30
N ASN A 97 9.31 11.78 -12.22
CA ASN A 97 9.87 10.52 -12.66
C ASN A 97 9.06 9.94 -13.83
N PRO A 98 9.42 10.25 -15.09
CA PRO A 98 8.69 9.79 -16.27
C PRO A 98 8.54 8.27 -16.34
N ASN A 99 9.53 7.53 -15.84
CA ASN A 99 9.48 6.07 -15.83
C ASN A 99 8.38 5.56 -14.91
N VAL A 100 8.12 6.22 -13.76
CA VAL A 100 7.03 5.84 -12.85
C VAL A 100 5.69 6.22 -13.46
N ASP A 101 5.61 7.42 -14.04
CA ASP A 101 4.38 7.93 -14.63
C ASP A 101 3.89 7.07 -15.79
N GLU A 102 4.79 6.51 -16.60
CA GLU A 102 4.46 5.63 -17.73
C GLU A 102 3.72 4.34 -17.32
N TRP A 103 4.02 3.76 -16.15
CA TRP A 103 3.38 2.51 -15.71
C TRP A 103 2.32 2.69 -14.62
N GLU A 104 2.21 3.88 -14.00
CA GLU A 104 1.36 4.09 -12.82
C GLU A 104 -0.13 3.81 -13.08
N GLY A 105 -0.64 4.18 -14.25
CA GLY A 105 -2.03 3.91 -14.64
C GLY A 105 -2.36 2.41 -14.70
N GLN A 106 -1.39 1.54 -14.97
CA GLN A 106 -1.58 0.09 -14.93
C GLN A 106 -1.51 -0.51 -13.51
N VAL A 107 -1.09 0.28 -12.52
CA VAL A 107 -0.89 -0.19 -11.14
C VAL A 107 -1.95 0.36 -10.20
N ASN A 108 -2.38 1.62 -10.35
CA ASN A 108 -3.18 2.31 -9.35
C ASN A 108 -4.20 3.28 -9.94
N ALA A 109 -4.64 3.05 -11.19
CA ALA A 109 -5.71 3.85 -11.79
C ALA A 109 -7.01 3.79 -10.98
N TRP A 110 -7.65 4.95 -10.88
CA TRP A 110 -8.93 5.19 -10.22
C TRP A 110 -9.60 6.41 -10.88
N PRO A 111 -10.94 6.48 -11.05
CA PRO A 111 -11.98 5.52 -10.62
C PRO A 111 -11.96 4.20 -11.40
N LEU A 112 -12.78 3.23 -10.99
CA LEU A 112 -12.93 1.92 -11.65
C LEU A 112 -14.42 1.63 -11.90
N ASP A 113 -14.78 1.44 -13.17
CA ASP A 113 -16.10 0.95 -13.58
C ASP A 113 -16.12 -0.58 -13.52
N GLU A 114 -16.62 -1.10 -12.41
CA GLU A 114 -16.56 -2.53 -12.02
C GLU A 114 -17.16 -3.48 -13.06
N GLY A 115 -18.20 -3.01 -13.76
CA GLY A 115 -18.87 -3.75 -14.82
C GLY A 115 -18.05 -3.95 -16.09
N LEU A 116 -16.88 -3.31 -16.22
CA LEU A 116 -15.86 -3.69 -17.22
C LEU A 116 -15.34 -5.10 -16.92
N ILE A 117 -15.07 -5.42 -15.65
CA ILE A 117 -14.40 -6.66 -15.23
C ILE A 117 -15.40 -7.80 -15.07
N ASP A 118 -16.41 -7.64 -14.21
CA ASP A 118 -17.36 -8.70 -13.85
C ASP A 118 -18.81 -8.18 -13.74
N TYR A 119 -19.76 -9.04 -13.39
CA TYR A 119 -21.13 -8.65 -13.16
C TYR A 119 -21.27 -7.67 -11.99
N VAL A 120 -22.23 -6.77 -12.13
CA VAL A 120 -22.60 -5.77 -11.14
C VAL A 120 -24.12 -5.79 -10.95
N LYS A 121 -24.56 -5.36 -9.78
CA LYS A 121 -25.97 -5.24 -9.43
C LYS A 121 -26.57 -4.03 -10.16
N THR A 122 -27.24 -4.29 -11.28
CA THR A 122 -27.66 -3.28 -12.25
C THR A 122 -28.61 -2.21 -11.72
N ASP A 123 -29.40 -2.50 -10.69
CA ASP A 123 -30.34 -1.55 -10.08
C ASP A 123 -29.63 -0.49 -9.21
N THR A 124 -28.38 -0.74 -8.81
CA THR A 124 -27.59 0.15 -7.95
C THR A 124 -26.21 0.48 -8.52
N TYR A 125 -25.89 0.04 -9.74
CA TYR A 125 -24.59 0.28 -10.36
C TYR A 125 -24.57 1.66 -11.01
N ASP A 126 -23.65 2.50 -10.54
CA ASP A 126 -23.30 3.80 -11.13
C ASP A 126 -21.92 3.68 -11.76
N HIS A 127 -21.73 4.33 -12.91
CA HIS A 127 -20.50 4.24 -13.70
C HIS A 127 -20.23 5.55 -14.43
N GLU A 128 -19.03 5.72 -14.96
CA GLU A 128 -18.65 6.96 -15.66
C GLU A 128 -19.62 7.27 -16.82
N GLU A 129 -20.12 8.51 -16.84
CA GLU A 129 -21.08 8.96 -17.86
C GLU A 129 -20.46 8.85 -19.27
N GLY A 130 -21.16 8.17 -20.17
CA GLY A 130 -20.70 7.99 -21.55
C GLY A 130 -19.68 6.87 -21.75
N ASN A 131 -19.24 6.17 -20.69
CA ASN A 131 -18.41 4.99 -20.84
C ASN A 131 -19.21 3.81 -21.42
N LYS A 132 -18.93 3.48 -22.69
CA LYS A 132 -19.60 2.38 -23.42
C LYS A 132 -19.16 0.99 -22.97
N PHE A 133 -18.07 0.89 -22.23
CA PHE A 133 -17.49 -0.38 -21.78
C PHE A 133 -17.76 -0.67 -20.30
N ALA A 134 -18.46 0.22 -19.59
CA ALA A 134 -18.77 0.08 -18.17
C ALA A 134 -19.61 -1.16 -17.81
N THR A 135 -20.15 -1.89 -18.79
CA THR A 135 -20.90 -3.14 -18.62
C THR A 135 -20.38 -4.27 -19.51
N ALA A 136 -19.14 -4.16 -20.01
CA ALA A 136 -18.57 -5.09 -20.98
C ALA A 136 -18.35 -6.51 -20.42
N ASN A 137 -18.10 -6.65 -19.11
CA ASN A 137 -17.88 -7.91 -18.41
C ASN A 137 -16.90 -8.85 -19.13
N ILE A 138 -15.61 -8.53 -19.03
CA ILE A 138 -14.52 -9.31 -19.65
C ILE A 138 -14.55 -10.78 -19.19
N ILE A 139 -14.91 -11.06 -17.93
CA ILE A 139 -14.95 -12.42 -17.38
C ILE A 139 -16.01 -13.30 -18.05
N ALA A 140 -17.19 -12.73 -18.35
CA ALA A 140 -18.26 -13.43 -19.06
C ALA A 140 -18.05 -13.46 -20.59
N GLY A 141 -17.01 -12.79 -21.10
CA GLY A 141 -16.67 -12.75 -22.51
C GLY A 141 -16.12 -14.06 -23.07
N THR A 142 -15.89 -14.10 -24.39
CA THR A 142 -15.31 -15.26 -25.09
C THR A 142 -13.81 -15.14 -25.33
N ASP A 143 -13.24 -13.95 -25.12
CA ASP A 143 -11.83 -13.69 -25.35
C ASP A 143 -10.98 -14.37 -24.29
N LYS A 144 -9.77 -14.78 -24.67
CA LYS A 144 -8.81 -15.34 -23.72
C LYS A 144 -8.35 -14.25 -22.75
N ILE A 145 -8.57 -14.47 -21.46
CA ILE A 145 -8.07 -13.58 -20.41
C ILE A 145 -6.56 -13.75 -20.29
N ASP A 146 -5.82 -12.80 -20.86
CA ASP A 146 -4.37 -12.70 -20.76
C ASP A 146 -3.90 -11.24 -20.71
N ALA A 147 -2.58 -11.04 -20.58
CA ALA A 147 -2.00 -9.71 -20.43
C ALA A 147 -2.27 -8.79 -21.63
N GLU A 148 -2.50 -9.33 -22.82
CA GLU A 148 -2.84 -8.53 -24.00
C GLU A 148 -4.26 -7.99 -23.89
N LEU A 149 -5.23 -8.86 -23.56
CA LEU A 149 -6.62 -8.44 -23.33
C LEU A 149 -6.74 -7.41 -22.21
N LEU A 150 -6.06 -7.63 -21.08
CA LEU A 150 -6.13 -6.72 -19.94
C LEU A 150 -5.55 -5.34 -20.28
N LYS A 151 -4.42 -5.28 -20.98
CA LYS A 151 -3.85 -4.01 -21.46
C LYS A 151 -4.72 -3.32 -22.50
N ALA A 152 -5.35 -4.07 -23.40
CA ALA A 152 -6.27 -3.52 -24.39
C ALA A 152 -7.61 -3.05 -23.78
N SER A 153 -7.93 -3.55 -22.58
CA SER A 153 -9.13 -3.16 -21.83
C SER A 153 -8.88 -1.98 -20.91
N GLN A 154 -7.64 -1.77 -20.48
CA GLN A 154 -7.21 -0.59 -19.73
C GLN A 154 -7.49 0.68 -20.55
N GLU A 155 -8.19 1.64 -19.96
CA GLU A 155 -8.57 2.94 -20.54
C GLU A 155 -9.33 2.84 -21.88
N LYS A 156 -9.96 1.69 -22.14
CA LYS A 156 -10.60 1.40 -23.43
C LYS A 156 -11.64 2.45 -23.77
N GLY A 157 -11.64 2.91 -25.02
CA GLY A 157 -12.57 3.97 -25.44
C GLY A 157 -12.30 5.35 -24.85
N GLY A 158 -11.14 5.54 -24.20
CA GLY A 158 -10.71 6.84 -23.64
C GLY A 158 -11.32 7.18 -22.28
N SER A 159 -11.92 6.21 -21.60
CA SER A 159 -12.44 6.37 -20.23
C SER A 159 -11.40 5.88 -19.24
N GLU A 160 -10.93 6.77 -18.36
CA GLU A 160 -9.98 6.43 -17.29
C GLU A 160 -10.57 5.46 -16.28
N ALA A 161 -11.92 5.40 -16.17
CA ALA A 161 -12.63 4.44 -15.33
C ALA A 161 -12.52 2.98 -15.83
N ASN A 162 -12.09 2.75 -17.07
CA ASN A 162 -11.88 1.40 -17.58
C ASN A 162 -10.57 0.80 -17.05
N VAL A 163 -10.58 0.37 -15.79
CA VAL A 163 -9.42 -0.21 -15.11
C VAL A 163 -9.51 -1.73 -15.15
N ALA A 164 -8.59 -2.38 -15.86
CA ALA A 164 -8.53 -3.84 -16.01
C ALA A 164 -7.30 -4.47 -15.32
N THR A 165 -6.42 -3.64 -14.75
CA THR A 165 -5.17 -4.05 -14.11
C THR A 165 -4.94 -3.30 -12.80
N GLY A 166 -3.95 -3.72 -12.01
CA GLY A 166 -3.52 -2.99 -10.82
C GLY A 166 -4.33 -3.29 -9.55
N TYR A 167 -4.08 -2.50 -8.51
CA TYR A 167 -4.60 -2.71 -7.17
C TYR A 167 -6.12 -2.74 -7.12
N HIS A 168 -6.78 -1.79 -7.78
CA HIS A 168 -8.24 -1.66 -7.69
C HIS A 168 -8.98 -2.76 -8.47
N ALA A 169 -8.41 -3.26 -9.57
CA ALA A 169 -8.95 -4.44 -10.24
C ALA A 169 -8.86 -5.70 -9.34
N ILE A 170 -7.72 -5.91 -8.67
CA ILE A 170 -7.55 -7.03 -7.73
C ILE A 170 -8.48 -6.86 -6.52
N GLU A 171 -8.65 -5.64 -6.01
CA GLU A 171 -9.57 -5.31 -4.93
C GLU A 171 -11.01 -5.70 -5.29
N PHE A 172 -11.49 -5.26 -6.45
CA PHE A 172 -12.82 -5.64 -6.93
C PHE A 172 -12.98 -7.16 -7.03
N LEU A 173 -11.99 -7.90 -7.54
CA LEU A 173 -12.06 -9.36 -7.63
C LEU A 173 -12.07 -10.07 -6.28
N LEU A 174 -11.43 -9.49 -5.25
CA LEU A 174 -11.37 -10.08 -3.91
C LEU A 174 -12.59 -9.75 -3.05
N TRP A 175 -13.15 -8.54 -3.18
CA TRP A 175 -14.26 -8.06 -2.34
C TRP A 175 -15.62 -7.98 -3.06
N GLY A 176 -15.64 -8.00 -4.40
CA GLY A 176 -16.83 -7.74 -5.21
C GLY A 176 -17.17 -6.25 -5.29
N GLN A 177 -18.32 -5.96 -5.90
CA GLN A 177 -18.86 -4.61 -6.08
C GLN A 177 -18.94 -3.83 -4.77
N ASP A 178 -18.58 -2.55 -4.83
CA ASP A 178 -18.84 -1.64 -3.73
C ASP A 178 -20.33 -1.30 -3.60
N PHE A 179 -20.90 -1.53 -2.42
CA PHE A 179 -22.27 -1.13 -2.09
C PHE A 179 -22.31 0.02 -1.08
N ASN A 180 -21.17 0.62 -0.76
CA ASN A 180 -21.09 1.73 0.17
C ASN A 180 -21.78 2.97 -0.42
N ALA A 181 -22.78 3.48 0.30
CA ALA A 181 -23.55 4.65 -0.14
C ALA A 181 -22.79 5.97 0.03
N THR A 182 -21.75 5.99 0.88
CA THR A 182 -20.90 7.17 1.10
C THR A 182 -19.44 6.79 1.29
N PRO A 183 -18.48 7.73 1.04
CA PRO A 183 -17.07 7.50 1.34
C PRO A 183 -16.78 7.21 2.81
N LYS A 184 -17.68 7.56 3.74
CA LYS A 184 -17.55 7.23 5.17
C LYS A 184 -17.74 5.74 5.46
N ASP A 185 -18.35 5.03 4.52
CA ASP A 185 -18.56 3.59 4.58
C ASP A 185 -17.44 2.84 3.84
N SER A 186 -16.48 3.55 3.20
CA SER A 186 -15.31 2.92 2.59
C SER A 186 -14.51 2.11 3.62
N GLY A 187 -13.98 0.95 3.21
CA GLY A 187 -13.33 0.01 4.13
C GLY A 187 -14.29 -0.81 5.00
N THR A 188 -15.60 -0.55 4.98
CA THR A 188 -16.62 -1.39 5.66
C THR A 188 -17.11 -2.55 4.80
N ARG A 189 -16.47 -2.81 3.64
CA ARG A 189 -16.77 -3.93 2.74
C ARG A 189 -16.61 -5.23 3.51
N GLY A 190 -17.70 -5.69 4.11
CA GLY A 190 -17.71 -6.83 5.01
C GLY A 190 -17.25 -8.06 4.26
N SER A 191 -16.53 -8.95 4.94
CA SER A 191 -16.43 -10.36 4.53
C SER A 191 -17.78 -11.09 4.71
N LEU A 192 -18.91 -10.39 4.55
CA LEU A 192 -20.15 -10.45 5.33
C LEU A 192 -19.91 -10.08 6.82
N SER A 193 -20.17 -8.80 7.16
CA SER A 193 -20.35 -8.25 8.53
C SER A 193 -19.53 -8.88 9.68
N LEU A 194 -18.42 -8.22 10.07
CA LEU A 194 -17.74 -8.15 11.40
C LEU A 194 -16.26 -7.81 11.11
N GLY A 195 -15.58 -6.86 11.74
CA GLY A 195 -15.86 -5.95 12.83
C GLY A 195 -14.55 -5.21 13.13
N GLN A 196 -14.69 -3.99 13.66
CA GLN A 196 -13.65 -3.19 14.32
C GLN A 196 -12.60 -2.51 13.43
N SER A 197 -12.95 -1.27 13.09
CA SER A 197 -12.18 -0.06 13.42
C SER A 197 -10.66 -0.22 13.53
N LEU A 198 -9.93 0.38 12.60
CA LEU A 198 -8.77 1.19 12.94
C LEU A 198 -8.75 2.42 12.01
N GLU A 199 -8.91 3.56 12.69
CA GLU A 199 -8.76 4.98 12.27
C GLU A 199 -9.90 5.64 11.50
#